data_AF-A0A5E4NFP5-F1
#
_entry.id   AF-A0A5E4NFP5-F1
#
_cell.length_a   1.000
_cell.length_b   1.000
_cell.length_c   1.000
_cell.angle_alpha   90.00
_cell.angle_beta   90.00
_cell.angle_gamma   90.00
#
_symmetry.space_group_name_H-M   'P 1'
#
loop_
_entity.id
_entity.type
_entity.pdbx_description
1 polymer ?
#
loop_
_entity_poly.entity_id
_entity_poly.type
_entity_poly.pdbx_seq_one_letter_code
_entity_poly.pdbx_strand_id
1 'polypeptide(L)'
;MEYTRIKVTLLSTSLNVKTSFIHILFVEMSIFLVNIVMAFVQKAVARLYEPDKLETLLRDLGKKHYHYGAKQKYVDLIGPQFIIAIQPSLVDRWTEEIHLAWTSLFLNMAYIMKGSMAAEERFKVKKNTT
;
A
#
# COMPACT_ATOMS: atom_id res chain seq x y z
N MET A 1 -2.48 -52.91 -3.92
CA MET A 1 -2.52 -51.83 -2.91
C MET A 1 -1.53 -50.69 -3.16
N GLU A 2 -0.81 -50.67 -4.29
CA GLU A 2 0.28 -49.71 -4.55
C GLU A 2 -0.16 -48.48 -5.37
N TYR A 3 -1.13 -48.68 -6.28
CA TYR A 3 -1.67 -47.62 -7.15
C TYR A 3 -2.34 -46.46 -6.38
N THR A 4 -3.03 -46.75 -5.27
CA THR A 4 -3.68 -45.73 -4.44
C THR A 4 -2.66 -44.87 -3.69
N ARG A 5 -1.51 -45.46 -3.31
CA ARG A 5 -0.45 -44.78 -2.56
C ARG A 5 0.31 -43.78 -3.43
N ILE A 6 0.57 -44.14 -4.69
CA ILE A 6 1.23 -43.27 -5.67
C ILE A 6 0.36 -42.05 -6.03
N LYS A 7 -0.96 -42.23 -6.22
CA LYS A 7 -1.88 -41.11 -6.49
C LYS A 7 -1.95 -40.11 -5.33
N VAL A 8 -1.95 -40.57 -4.08
CA VAL A 8 -1.97 -39.70 -2.89
C VAL A 8 -0.66 -38.89 -2.78
N THR A 9 0.49 -39.49 -3.05
CA THR A 9 1.80 -38.79 -3.04
C THR A 9 1.93 -37.78 -4.19
N LEU A 10 1.41 -38.08 -5.38
CA LEU A 10 1.39 -37.15 -6.52
C LEU A 10 0.43 -35.97 -6.30
N LEU A 11 -0.72 -36.22 -5.66
CA LEU A 11 -1.67 -35.16 -5.28
C LEU A 11 -1.11 -34.26 -4.18
N SER A 12 -0.43 -34.82 -3.15
CA SER A 12 0.17 -34.01 -2.07
C SER A 12 1.36 -33.17 -2.54
N THR A 13 2.19 -33.69 -3.45
CA THR A 13 3.26 -32.92 -4.10
C THR A 13 2.71 -31.83 -5.02
N SER A 14 1.66 -32.11 -5.80
CA SER A 14 1.00 -31.10 -6.66
C SER A 14 0.33 -29.98 -5.85
N LEU A 15 -0.33 -30.31 -4.74
CA LEU A 15 -0.89 -29.30 -3.82
C LEU A 15 0.21 -28.46 -3.14
N ASN A 16 1.31 -29.08 -2.68
CA ASN A 16 2.43 -28.37 -2.05
C ASN A 16 3.18 -27.44 -3.03
N VAL A 17 3.29 -27.83 -4.29
CA VAL A 17 3.86 -26.97 -5.34
C VAL A 17 2.93 -25.78 -5.58
N LYS A 18 1.62 -26.00 -5.73
CA LYS A 18 0.66 -24.89 -5.92
C LYS A 18 0.60 -23.93 -4.74
N THR A 19 0.62 -24.42 -3.50
CA THR A 19 0.67 -23.56 -2.32
C THR A 19 2.00 -22.83 -2.20
N SER A 20 3.12 -23.46 -2.54
CA SER A 20 4.44 -22.80 -2.59
C SER A 20 4.49 -21.72 -3.66
N PHE A 21 3.91 -21.95 -4.84
CA PHE A 21 3.80 -20.93 -5.90
C PHE A 21 2.88 -19.77 -5.49
N ILE A 22 1.76 -20.04 -4.83
CA ILE A 22 0.89 -18.99 -4.27
C ILE A 22 1.64 -18.19 -3.18
N HIS A 23 2.41 -18.87 -2.32
CA HIS A 23 3.20 -18.21 -1.28
C HIS A 23 4.34 -17.36 -1.87
N ILE A 24 5.05 -17.85 -2.89
CA ILE A 24 6.09 -17.10 -3.61
C ILE A 24 5.48 -15.91 -4.35
N LEU A 25 4.37 -16.10 -5.07
CA LEU A 25 3.65 -15.00 -5.72
C LEU A 25 3.15 -13.97 -4.70
N PHE A 26 2.69 -14.41 -3.54
CA PHE A 26 2.28 -13.52 -2.45
C PHE A 26 3.46 -12.75 -1.85
N VAL A 27 4.62 -13.39 -1.67
CA VAL A 27 5.85 -12.75 -1.18
C VAL A 27 6.40 -11.75 -2.20
N GLU A 28 6.50 -12.13 -3.49
CA GLU A 28 6.94 -11.24 -4.57
C GLU A 28 5.99 -10.06 -4.77
N MET A 29 4.67 -10.30 -4.73
CA MET A 29 3.66 -9.24 -4.77
C MET A 29 3.77 -8.32 -3.54
N SER A 30 4.06 -8.87 -2.36
CA SER A 30 4.28 -8.09 -1.14
C SER A 30 5.55 -7.24 -1.23
N ILE A 31 6.65 -7.79 -1.74
CA ILE A 31 7.91 -7.06 -1.95
C ILE A 31 7.72 -5.94 -2.98
N PHE A 32 7.03 -6.22 -4.08
CA PHE A 32 6.73 -5.22 -5.11
C PHE A 32 5.88 -4.06 -4.57
N LEU A 33 4.83 -4.38 -3.81
CA LEU A 33 3.97 -3.36 -3.18
C LEU A 33 4.74 -2.53 -2.15
N VAL A 34 5.61 -3.16 -1.35
CA VAL A 34 6.49 -2.45 -0.40
C VAL A 34 7.41 -1.49 -1.14
N ASN A 35 8.05 -1.91 -2.23
CA ASN A 35 8.94 -1.05 -3.01
C ASN A 35 8.23 0.18 -3.57
N ILE A 36 6.98 0.04 -4.03
CA ILE A 36 6.20 1.18 -4.55
C ILE A 36 5.87 2.18 -3.45
N VAL A 37 5.45 1.68 -2.27
CA VAL A 37 5.14 2.54 -1.13
C VAL A 37 6.40 3.28 -0.66
N MET A 38 7.52 2.57 -0.50
CA MET A 38 8.79 3.18 -0.08
C MET A 38 9.26 4.26 -1.06
N ALA A 39 9.22 3.97 -2.37
CA ALA A 39 9.62 4.93 -3.40
C ALA A 39 8.74 6.19 -3.39
N PHE A 40 7.44 6.05 -3.10
CA PHE A 40 6.55 7.20 -2.99
C PHE A 40 6.84 8.01 -1.72
N VAL A 41 7.02 7.35 -0.57
CA VAL A 41 7.37 8.02 0.69
C VAL A 41 8.67 8.80 0.54
N GLN A 42 9.69 8.24 -0.12
CA GLN A 42 10.92 8.97 -0.44
C GLN A 42 10.66 10.23 -1.27
N LYS A 43 9.80 10.15 -2.28
CA LYS A 43 9.42 11.33 -3.10
C LYS A 43 8.68 12.39 -2.28
N ALA A 44 7.86 11.96 -1.33
CA ALA A 44 7.13 12.85 -0.43
C ALA A 44 8.08 13.56 0.53
N VAL A 45 8.98 12.81 1.17
CA VAL A 45 10.03 13.36 2.06
C VAL A 45 10.94 14.35 1.32
N ALA A 46 11.33 14.03 0.07
CA ALA A 46 12.13 14.93 -0.76
C ALA A 46 11.44 16.26 -1.12
N ARG A 47 10.12 16.38 -0.90
CA ARG A 47 9.29 17.56 -1.23
C ARG A 47 8.64 18.21 -0.01
N LEU A 48 9.11 17.91 1.20
CA LEU A 48 8.54 18.52 2.42
C LEU A 48 8.54 20.05 2.39
N TYR A 49 9.49 20.66 1.68
CA TYR A 49 9.62 22.11 1.51
C TYR A 49 9.04 22.63 0.18
N GLU A 50 8.33 21.78 -0.57
CA GLU A 50 7.71 22.11 -1.86
C GLU A 50 6.21 21.73 -1.82
N PRO A 51 5.39 22.40 -0.98
CA PRO A 51 4.02 21.95 -0.66
C PRO A 51 3.13 21.80 -1.89
N ASP A 52 3.20 22.73 -2.85
CA ASP A 52 2.38 22.67 -4.08
C ASP A 52 2.71 21.44 -4.95
N LYS A 53 4.00 21.09 -5.04
CA LYS A 53 4.45 19.91 -5.80
C LYS A 53 4.06 18.62 -5.08
N LEU A 54 4.18 18.59 -3.76
CA LEU A 54 3.76 17.46 -2.95
C LEU A 54 2.25 17.23 -3.04
N GLU A 55 1.47 18.30 -2.95
CA GLU A 55 0.02 18.24 -3.07
C GLU A 55 -0.40 17.73 -4.44
N THR A 56 0.18 18.26 -5.52
CA THR A 56 -0.09 17.79 -6.89
C THR A 56 0.20 16.29 -7.04
N LEU A 57 1.37 15.86 -6.54
CA LEU A 57 1.78 14.45 -6.57
C LEU A 57 0.80 13.54 -5.81
N LEU A 58 0.33 13.96 -4.63
CA LEU A 58 -0.63 13.22 -3.80
C LEU A 58 -2.03 13.18 -4.42
N ARG A 59 -2.48 14.27 -5.04
CA ARG A 59 -3.74 14.30 -5.77
C ARG A 59 -3.73 13.30 -6.92
N ASP A 60 -2.67 13.31 -7.74
CA ASP A 60 -2.53 12.36 -8.84
C ASP A 60 -2.47 10.91 -8.34
N LEU A 61 -1.82 10.67 -7.20
CA LEU A 61 -1.82 9.35 -6.57
C LEU A 61 -3.24 8.95 -6.12
N GLY A 62 -4.00 9.86 -5.52
CA GLY A 62 -5.40 9.64 -5.12
C GLY A 62 -6.31 9.30 -6.31
N LYS A 63 -6.17 10.01 -7.43
CA LYS A 63 -6.92 9.70 -8.67
C LYS A 63 -6.64 8.27 -9.16
N LYS A 64 -5.36 7.88 -9.22
CA LYS A 64 -4.97 6.52 -9.60
C LYS A 64 -5.60 5.47 -8.69
N HIS A 65 -5.54 5.67 -7.37
CA HIS A 65 -6.14 4.76 -6.40
C HIS A 65 -7.66 4.64 -6.54
N TYR A 66 -8.35 5.74 -6.85
CA TYR A 66 -9.76 5.69 -7.19
C TYR A 66 -10.01 4.80 -8.42
N HIS A 67 -9.25 5.00 -9.50
CA HIS A 67 -9.39 4.21 -10.73
C HIS A 67 -8.99 2.74 -10.57
N TYR A 68 -8.10 2.43 -9.62
CA TYR A 68 -7.78 1.05 -9.25
C TYR A 68 -8.88 0.38 -8.40
N GLY A 69 -9.92 1.12 -7.99
CA GLY A 69 -11.01 0.61 -7.15
C GLY A 69 -10.65 0.54 -5.67
N ALA A 70 -9.62 1.24 -5.22
CA ALA A 70 -9.26 1.30 -3.81
C ALA A 70 -10.35 2.04 -3.00
N LYS A 71 -10.64 1.54 -1.80
CA LYS A 71 -11.56 2.20 -0.85
C LYS A 71 -10.78 3.21 -0.03
N GLN A 72 -11.34 4.42 0.15
CA GLN A 72 -10.72 5.50 0.92
C GLN A 72 -10.28 5.06 2.33
N LYS A 73 -11.08 4.22 2.99
CA LYS A 73 -10.78 3.67 4.33
C LYS A 73 -9.47 2.87 4.42
N TYR A 74 -8.97 2.34 3.30
CA TYR A 74 -7.71 1.60 3.29
C TYR A 74 -6.49 2.52 3.21
N VAL A 75 -6.65 3.77 2.77
CA VAL A 75 -5.56 4.77 2.75
C VAL A 75 -5.13 5.09 4.19
N ASP A 76 -6.09 5.15 5.12
CA ASP A 76 -5.83 5.42 6.54
C ASP A 76 -5.01 4.32 7.23
N LEU A 77 -4.97 3.12 6.64
CA LEU A 77 -4.21 1.97 7.15
C LEU A 77 -2.76 1.94 6.64
N ILE A 78 -2.30 2.93 5.88
CA ILE A 78 -0.91 2.92 5.40
C ILE A 78 0.02 3.53 6.43
N GLY A 79 -0.37 4.64 7.05
CA GLY A 79 0.47 5.36 8.03
C GLY A 79 0.87 4.53 9.24
N PRO A 80 -0.09 3.98 10.01
CA PRO A 80 0.25 3.21 11.22
C PRO A 80 1.10 1.97 10.90
N GLN A 81 0.76 1.26 9.83
CA GLN A 81 1.46 0.06 9.38
C GLN A 81 2.90 0.38 8.95
N PHE A 82 3.10 1.50 8.26
CA PHE A 82 4.42 1.97 7.88
C PHE A 82 5.26 2.30 9.12
N ILE A 83 4.70 3.06 10.06
CA ILE A 83 5.39 3.46 11.30
C ILE A 83 5.83 2.23 12.10
N ILE A 84 4.92 1.26 12.29
CA ILE A 84 5.23 0.00 12.96
C ILE A 84 6.38 -0.75 12.25
N ALA A 85 6.42 -0.71 10.92
CA ALA A 85 7.44 -1.39 10.14
C ALA A 85 8.82 -0.71 10.24
N ILE A 86 8.89 0.63 10.26
CA ILE A 86 10.17 1.36 10.28
C ILE A 86 10.74 1.55 11.69
N GLN A 87 9.90 1.57 12.73
CA GLN A 87 10.34 1.84 14.10
C GLN A 87 11.47 0.90 14.56
N PRO A 88 11.41 -0.43 14.37
CA PRO A 88 12.49 -1.34 14.75
C PRO A 88 13.81 -1.07 14.01
N SER A 89 13.76 -0.51 12.80
CA SER A 89 14.96 -0.21 12.00
C SER A 89 15.73 1.02 12.49
N LEU A 90 15.08 1.88 13.29
CA LEU A 90 15.67 3.12 13.78
C LEU A 90 16.29 2.96 15.16
N VAL A 91 15.95 1.87 15.88
CA VAL A 91 16.51 1.46 17.20
C VAL A 91 16.68 2.68 18.11
N ASP A 92 17.92 3.08 18.40
CA ASP A 92 18.28 4.16 19.34
C ASP A 92 17.93 5.56 18.83
N ARG A 93 17.59 5.71 17.54
CA ARG A 93 17.20 6.98 16.92
C ARG A 93 15.70 7.22 16.97
N TRP A 94 14.89 6.28 17.46
CA TRP A 94 13.44 6.49 17.56
C TRP A 94 13.08 7.38 18.75
N THR A 95 12.42 8.50 18.48
CA THR A 95 11.96 9.45 19.50
C THR A 95 10.48 9.76 19.29
N GLU A 96 9.81 10.32 20.32
CA GLU A 96 8.42 10.77 20.19
C GLU A 96 8.28 11.84 19.10
N GLU A 97 9.27 12.74 18.97
CA GLU A 97 9.29 13.74 17.92
C GLU A 97 9.28 13.11 16.51
N ILE A 98 10.08 12.05 16.30
CA ILE A 98 10.12 11.31 15.03
C ILE A 98 8.79 10.58 14.79
N HIS A 99 8.21 9.96 15.82
CA HIS A 99 6.90 9.32 15.73
C HIS A 99 5.81 10.31 15.31
N LEU A 100 5.77 11.48 15.94
CA LEU A 100 4.83 12.56 15.60
C LEU A 100 5.06 13.09 14.19
N ALA A 101 6.30 13.32 13.79
CA ALA A 101 6.63 13.79 12.44
C ALA A 101 6.14 12.82 11.34
N TRP A 102 6.40 11.52 11.51
CA TRP A 102 5.88 10.50 10.59
C TRP A 102 4.36 10.43 10.60
N THR A 103 3.74 10.48 11.78
CA THR A 103 2.28 10.47 11.93
C THR A 103 1.65 11.66 11.19
N SER A 104 2.17 12.86 11.39
CA SER A 104 1.70 14.08 10.71
C SER A 104 1.86 13.99 9.19
N LEU A 105 3.01 13.47 8.71
CA LEU A 105 3.23 13.26 7.28
C LEU A 105 2.17 12.33 6.68
N PHE A 106 1.95 11.15 7.28
CA PHE A 106 0.98 10.19 6.76
C PHE A 106 -0.46 10.68 6.86
N LEU A 107 -0.84 11.38 7.93
CA LEU A 107 -2.17 12.00 8.05
C LEU A 107 -2.41 13.03 6.95
N ASN A 108 -1.41 13.89 6.68
CA ASN A 108 -1.52 14.88 5.61
C ASN A 108 -1.63 14.23 4.23
N MET A 109 -0.79 13.22 3.95
CA MET A 109 -0.85 12.47 2.70
C MET A 109 -2.22 11.79 2.51
N ALA A 110 -2.72 11.11 3.55
CA ALA A 110 -4.01 10.45 3.53
C ALA A 110 -5.16 11.44 3.31
N TYR A 111 -5.11 12.61 3.96
CA TYR A 111 -6.09 13.67 3.77
C TYR A 111 -6.18 14.12 2.31
N ILE A 112 -5.06 14.46 1.69
CA ILE A 112 -5.01 14.94 0.29
C ILE A 112 -5.47 13.84 -0.67
N MET A 113 -4.97 12.61 -0.50
CA MET A 113 -5.32 11.48 -1.36
C MET A 113 -6.81 11.16 -1.31
N LYS A 114 -7.39 11.05 -0.09
CA LYS A 114 -8.82 10.78 0.07
C LYS A 114 -9.68 11.90 -0.50
N GLY A 115 -9.27 13.15 -0.32
CA GLY A 115 -9.93 14.30 -0.95
C GLY A 115 -9.97 14.18 -2.47
N SER A 116 -8.86 13.77 -3.09
CA SER A 116 -8.81 13.53 -4.53
C SER A 116 -9.67 12.34 -4.97
N MET A 117 -9.67 11.24 -4.23
CA MET A 117 -10.54 10.08 -4.52
C MET A 117 -12.03 10.45 -4.47
N ALA A 118 -12.42 11.23 -3.47
CA ALA A 118 -13.80 11.71 -3.32
C ALA A 118 -14.21 12.67 -4.46
N ALA A 119 -13.27 13.49 -4.95
CA ALA A 119 -13.52 14.37 -6.08
C ALA A 119 -13.79 13.57 -7.37
N GLU A 120 -12.98 12.54 -7.65
CA GLU A 120 -13.19 11.64 -8.80
C GLU A 120 -14.53 10.90 -8.73
N GLU A 121 -14.89 10.42 -7.54
CA GLU A 121 -16.19 9.78 -7.30
C GLU A 121 -17.36 10.71 -7.64
N ARG A 122 -17.32 11.96 -7.15
CA ARG A 122 -18.34 12.97 -7.44
C ARG A 122 -18.39 13.33 -8.93
N PHE A 123 -17.25 13.42 -9.60
CA PHE A 123 -17.19 13.72 -11.03
C PHE A 123 -17.83 12.60 -11.86
N LYS A 124 -17.54 11.33 -11.55
CA LYS A 124 -18.16 10.18 -12.20
C LYS A 124 -19.68 10.14 -12.01
N VAL A 125 -20.17 10.42 -10.80
CA VAL A 125 -21.61 10.49 -10.52
C VAL A 125 -22.28 11.54 -11.40
N LYS A 126 -21.73 12.76 -11.46
CA LYS A 126 -22.27 13.84 -12.31
C LYS A 126 -22.35 13.42 -13.78
N LYS A 127 -21.29 12.82 -14.32
CA LYS A 127 -21.28 12.35 -15.72
C LYS A 127 -22.34 11.30 -16.03
N ASN A 128 -22.71 10.46 -15.06
CA ASN A 128 -23.72 9.43 -15.24
C ASN A 128 -25.16 9.95 -15.12
N THR A 129 -25.35 11.13 -14.52
CA THR A 129 -26.67 11.76 -14.30
C THR A 129 -27.00 12.87 -15.30
N THR A 130 -26.09 13.19 -16.22
CA THR A 130 -26.25 14.20 -17.28
C THR A 130 -26.24 13.51 -18.64
#